data_AF-A0A0G4HWG1-F1
#
_entry.id   AF-A0A0G4HWG1-F1
#
_cell.length_a   1.000
_cell.length_b   1.000
_cell.length_c   1.000
_cell.angle_alpha   90.00
_cell.angle_beta   90.00
_cell.angle_gamma   90.00
#
_symmetry.space_group_name_H-M   'P 1'
#
loop_
_entity.id
_entity.type
_entity.pdbx_description
1 polymer ?
#
loop_
_entity_poly.entity_id
_entity_poly.type
_entity_poly.pdbx_seq_one_letter_code
_entity_poly.pdbx_strand_id
1 'polypeptide(L)'
;MDQAAAAMLESNEEFRKQFDRNSATFHNGDPTPVGVGGKQLPKGLEGERLDWENLPEAPPAEPEDFGPEVERLMAKRNAVGDFKKAIEAVCKPIDNILKLQAGEQTPTTPALIEKQQKAKLAAVSALEAFLSIFSDDEERKQLIESIAVEAKGEFASREAYGDFLLRMKRHQSAQFNAQKSLLQDIKKAKQEYKAAKAAEQPPEEKN
;
A
#
# COMPACT_ATOMS: atom_id res chain seq x y z
N MET A 1 -34.10 32.19 2.03
CA MET A 1 -33.33 31.24 2.86
C MET A 1 -34.01 29.90 2.69
N ASP A 2 -33.25 28.93 2.19
CA ASP A 2 -33.78 27.70 1.58
C ASP A 2 -34.41 26.75 2.59
N GLN A 3 -35.70 26.46 2.41
CA GLN A 3 -36.45 25.48 3.20
C GLN A 3 -35.80 24.08 3.17
N ALA A 4 -35.07 23.74 2.11
CA ALA A 4 -34.34 22.48 2.01
C ALA A 4 -33.16 22.38 3.00
N ALA A 5 -32.47 23.49 3.27
CA ALA A 5 -31.36 23.51 4.21
C ALA A 5 -31.86 23.37 5.66
N ALA A 6 -32.99 23.98 5.99
CA ALA A 6 -33.64 23.83 7.29
C ALA A 6 -34.15 22.39 7.51
N ALA A 7 -34.79 21.78 6.52
CA ALA A 7 -35.27 20.39 6.60
C ALA A 7 -34.11 19.37 6.73
N MET A 8 -32.97 19.61 6.07
CA MET A 8 -31.79 18.77 6.24
C MET A 8 -31.16 18.89 7.63
N LEU A 9 -31.14 20.08 8.22
CA LEU A 9 -30.65 20.29 9.58
C LEU A 9 -31.55 19.59 10.62
N GLU A 10 -32.87 19.71 10.47
CA GLU A 10 -33.85 19.09 11.36
C GLU A 10 -33.80 17.55 11.28
N SER A 11 -33.71 16.99 10.08
CA SER A 11 -33.50 15.54 9.87
C SER A 11 -32.19 15.04 10.49
N ASN A 12 -31.13 15.85 10.45
CA ASN A 12 -29.84 15.50 11.02
C ASN A 12 -29.85 15.54 12.56
N GLU A 13 -30.60 16.48 13.15
CA GLU A 13 -30.83 16.53 14.60
C GLU A 13 -31.66 15.35 15.09
N GLU A 14 -32.71 14.97 14.37
CA GLU A 14 -33.52 13.79 14.69
C GLU A 14 -32.71 12.50 14.58
N PHE A 15 -31.86 12.38 13.56
CA PHE A 15 -30.96 11.25 13.41
C PHE A 15 -29.98 11.15 14.59
N ARG A 16 -29.39 12.28 15.02
CA ARG A 16 -28.46 12.31 16.17
C ARG A 16 -29.14 11.88 17.47
N LYS A 17 -30.41 12.26 17.68
CA LYS A 17 -31.21 11.84 18.85
C LYS A 17 -31.39 10.32 18.93
N GLN A 18 -31.28 9.58 17.83
CA GLN A 18 -31.36 8.10 17.87
C GLN A 18 -30.14 7.45 18.54
N PHE A 19 -29.02 8.16 18.68
CA PHE A 19 -27.78 7.66 19.29
C PHE A 19 -27.51 8.23 20.69
N ASP A 20 -28.30 9.21 21.14
CA ASP A 20 -28.20 9.77 22.49
C ASP A 20 -28.97 8.88 23.48
N ARG A 21 -28.26 8.30 24.45
CA ARG A 21 -28.83 7.40 25.46
C ARG A 21 -29.90 8.06 26.34
N ASN A 22 -29.91 9.39 26.41
CA ASN A 22 -30.89 10.16 27.18
C ASN A 22 -32.10 10.59 26.33
N SER A 23 -32.09 10.30 25.02
CA SER A 23 -33.20 10.62 24.11
C SER A 23 -34.30 9.57 24.17
N ALA A 24 -35.55 10.02 24.08
CA ALA A 24 -36.72 9.13 23.98
C ALA A 24 -36.73 8.28 22.69
N THR A 25 -35.98 8.68 21.66
CA THR A 25 -35.86 7.95 20.39
C THR A 25 -34.61 7.07 20.30
N PHE A 26 -33.91 6.87 21.43
CA PHE A 26 -32.76 5.97 21.49
C PHE A 26 -33.21 4.53 21.23
N HIS A 27 -32.72 3.93 20.15
CA HIS A 27 -33.15 2.61 19.70
C HIS A 27 -32.48 1.45 20.47
N ASN A 28 -31.63 1.75 21.46
CA ASN A 28 -30.93 0.82 22.34
C ASN A 28 -30.09 -0.28 21.63
N GLY A 29 -29.87 -0.16 20.33
CA GLY A 29 -29.25 -1.19 19.49
C GLY A 29 -30.02 -2.52 19.53
N ASP A 30 -29.61 -3.48 18.69
CA ASP A 30 -29.95 -4.88 18.94
C ASP A 30 -28.91 -5.44 19.93
N PRO A 31 -29.29 -5.76 21.18
CA PRO A 31 -28.35 -6.29 22.18
C PRO A 31 -27.96 -7.75 21.91
N THR A 32 -28.46 -8.35 20.83
CA THR A 32 -28.11 -9.72 20.44
C THR A 32 -26.58 -9.82 20.30
N PRO A 33 -25.91 -10.62 21.14
CA PRO A 33 -24.46 -10.78 21.06
C PRO A 33 -24.11 -11.39 19.71
N VAL A 34 -23.40 -10.62 18.89
CA VAL A 34 -22.81 -11.12 17.64
C VAL A 34 -21.68 -12.08 18.00
N GLY A 35 -21.75 -13.29 17.49
CA GLY A 35 -20.73 -14.31 17.69
C GLY A 35 -19.39 -13.81 17.15
N VAL A 36 -18.45 -13.49 18.04
CA VAL A 36 -17.10 -13.06 17.66
C VAL A 36 -16.37 -14.27 17.07
N GLY A 37 -15.88 -14.15 15.83
CA GLY A 37 -15.11 -15.21 15.16
C GLY A 37 -15.74 -15.83 13.91
N GLY A 38 -16.67 -15.15 13.24
CA GLY A 38 -17.14 -15.54 11.90
C GLY A 38 -18.02 -16.79 11.85
N LYS A 39 -18.41 -17.35 13.00
CA LYS A 39 -19.19 -18.60 13.09
C LYS A 39 -20.70 -18.42 12.88
N GLN A 40 -21.18 -17.18 12.82
CA GLN A 40 -22.61 -16.89 12.70
C GLN A 40 -22.96 -16.54 11.25
N LEU A 41 -23.72 -17.42 10.60
CA LEU A 41 -24.30 -17.16 9.28
C LEU A 41 -25.39 -16.08 9.40
N PRO A 42 -25.52 -15.16 8.43
CA PRO A 42 -26.64 -14.22 8.38
C PRO A 42 -27.99 -14.96 8.37
N LYS A 43 -29.00 -14.39 9.05
CA LYS A 43 -30.37 -14.91 9.05
C LYS A 43 -30.87 -15.05 7.60
N GLY A 44 -31.35 -16.23 7.22
CA GLY A 44 -31.76 -16.57 5.85
C GLY A 44 -30.78 -17.43 5.06
N LEU A 45 -29.55 -17.63 5.56
CA LEU A 45 -28.57 -18.59 5.03
C LEU A 45 -28.52 -19.89 5.86
N GLU A 46 -29.47 -20.11 6.77
CA GLU A 46 -29.50 -21.30 7.64
C GLU A 46 -29.97 -22.58 6.91
N GLY A 47 -30.59 -22.43 5.73
CA GLY A 47 -31.26 -23.52 5.00
C GLY A 47 -30.34 -24.49 4.27
N GLU A 48 -29.13 -24.05 3.92
CA GLU A 48 -28.06 -24.92 3.45
C GLU A 48 -26.92 -24.80 4.45
N ARG A 49 -26.90 -25.66 5.47
CA ARG A 49 -25.71 -25.88 6.28
C ARG A 49 -24.64 -26.47 5.36
N LEU A 50 -24.00 -25.64 4.53
CA LEU A 50 -22.66 -25.92 4.05
C LEU A 50 -21.83 -26.03 5.31
N ASP A 51 -21.36 -27.25 5.58
CA ASP A 51 -20.46 -27.56 6.68
C ASP A 51 -19.07 -27.00 6.33
N TRP A 52 -19.00 -25.66 6.26
CA TRP A 52 -17.82 -24.93 5.80
C TRP A 52 -16.64 -25.13 6.75
N GLU A 53 -16.91 -25.49 8.02
CA GLU A 53 -15.90 -25.90 9.00
C GLU A 53 -15.31 -27.28 8.67
N ASN A 54 -16.05 -28.17 8.02
CA ASN A 54 -15.60 -29.50 7.59
C ASN A 54 -15.36 -29.61 6.08
N LEU A 55 -15.33 -28.49 5.35
CA LEU A 55 -14.84 -28.51 3.98
C LEU A 55 -13.38 -28.95 4.02
N PRO A 56 -12.98 -29.93 3.20
CA PRO A 56 -11.59 -30.32 3.12
C PRO A 56 -10.76 -29.08 2.79
N GLU A 57 -9.73 -28.82 3.60
CA GLU A 57 -8.75 -27.79 3.26
C GLU A 57 -8.25 -28.10 1.85
N ALA A 58 -8.52 -27.19 0.91
CA ALA A 58 -8.03 -27.35 -0.44
C ALA A 58 -6.51 -27.47 -0.35
N PRO A 59 -5.89 -28.50 -0.97
CA PRO A 59 -4.45 -28.61 -0.97
C PRO A 59 -3.87 -27.31 -1.53
N PRO A 60 -2.79 -26.77 -0.93
CA PRO A 60 -2.17 -25.56 -1.43
C PRO A 60 -1.85 -25.77 -2.91
N ALA A 61 -2.40 -24.91 -3.76
CA ALA A 61 -2.14 -24.97 -5.19
C ALA A 61 -0.63 -24.90 -5.40
N GLU A 62 -0.08 -25.86 -6.15
CA GLU A 62 1.33 -25.81 -6.51
C GLU A 62 1.60 -24.52 -7.29
N PRO A 63 2.72 -23.82 -7.02
CA PRO A 63 3.08 -22.62 -7.77
C PRO A 63 3.15 -22.96 -9.27
N GLU A 64 2.25 -22.38 -10.08
CA GLU A 64 2.33 -22.50 -11.54
C GLU A 64 3.67 -21.88 -12.01
N ASP A 65 4.54 -22.71 -12.59
CA ASP A 65 5.75 -22.26 -13.27
C ASP A 65 5.38 -21.73 -14.66
N PHE A 66 5.62 -20.45 -14.87
CA PHE A 66 5.36 -19.72 -16.12
C PHE A 66 6.64 -19.45 -16.93
N GLY A 67 7.74 -20.07 -16.54
CA GLY A 67 9.04 -19.92 -17.16
C GLY A 67 9.81 -18.66 -16.73
N PRO A 68 11.10 -18.59 -17.14
CA PRO A 68 12.08 -17.63 -16.62
C PRO A 68 11.75 -16.17 -16.96
N GLU A 69 11.03 -15.91 -18.05
CA GLU A 69 10.67 -14.53 -18.43
C GLU A 69 9.63 -13.93 -17.47
N VAL A 70 8.64 -14.72 -17.06
CA VAL A 70 7.63 -14.28 -16.09
C VAL A 70 8.27 -14.07 -14.71
N GLU A 71 9.20 -14.94 -14.31
CA GLU A 71 9.99 -14.75 -13.08
C GLU A 71 10.82 -13.45 -13.12
N ARG A 72 11.52 -13.21 -14.23
CA ARG A 72 12.32 -11.99 -14.44
C ARG A 72 11.46 -10.73 -14.35
N LEU A 73 10.29 -10.72 -14.99
CA LEU A 73 9.35 -9.60 -14.94
C LEU A 73 8.77 -9.40 -13.53
N MET A 74 8.46 -10.48 -12.81
CA MET A 74 8.02 -10.41 -11.42
C MET A 74 9.11 -9.85 -10.51
N ALA A 75 10.36 -10.31 -10.65
CA ALA A 75 11.51 -9.77 -9.91
C ALA A 75 11.69 -8.27 -10.17
N LYS A 76 11.63 -7.84 -11.43
CA LYS A 76 11.70 -6.42 -11.80
C LYS A 76 10.55 -5.62 -11.19
N ARG A 77 9.32 -6.11 -11.23
CA ARG A 77 8.14 -5.44 -10.63
C ARG A 77 8.31 -5.26 -9.11
N ASN A 78 8.84 -6.28 -8.44
CA ASN A 78 9.09 -6.25 -6.99
C ASN A 78 10.19 -5.23 -6.67
N ALA A 79 11.31 -5.25 -7.40
CA ALA A 79 12.40 -4.27 -7.26
C ALA A 79 11.90 -2.83 -7.42
N VAL A 80 11.05 -2.54 -8.42
CA VAL A 80 10.44 -1.20 -8.58
C VAL A 80 9.53 -0.84 -7.39
N GLY A 81 8.83 -1.82 -6.83
CA GLY A 81 7.99 -1.63 -5.65
C GLY A 81 8.77 -1.31 -4.39
N ASP A 82 9.86 -2.03 -4.17
CA ASP A 82 10.72 -1.82 -3.01
C ASP A 82 11.51 -0.52 -3.17
N PHE A 83 11.91 -0.15 -4.39
CA PHE A 83 12.46 1.16 -4.69
C PHE A 83 11.49 2.30 -4.34
N LYS A 84 10.21 2.18 -4.74
CA LYS A 84 9.17 3.15 -4.34
C LYS A 84 9.08 3.30 -2.82
N LYS A 85 9.12 2.20 -2.07
CA LYS A 85 9.10 2.23 -0.60
C LYS A 85 10.36 2.88 -0.03
N ALA A 86 11.52 2.63 -0.63
CA ALA A 86 12.79 3.25 -0.21
C ALA A 86 12.74 4.78 -0.35
N ILE A 87 12.19 5.30 -1.45
CA ILE A 87 11.95 6.76 -1.62
C ILE A 87 11.07 7.31 -0.49
N GLU A 88 9.99 6.60 -0.15
CA GLU A 88 9.07 7.00 0.93
C GLU A 88 9.74 6.99 2.31
N ALA A 89 10.59 5.99 2.56
CA ALA A 89 11.28 5.82 3.84
C ALA A 89 12.24 6.96 4.16
N VAL A 90 12.82 7.62 3.14
CA VAL A 90 13.72 8.77 3.33
C VAL A 90 13.00 9.99 3.90
N CYS A 91 11.73 10.21 3.54
CA CYS A 91 11.00 11.42 3.88
C CYS A 91 10.70 11.51 5.39
N LYS A 92 10.30 10.40 6.03
CA LYS A 92 9.80 10.41 7.42
C LYS A 92 10.84 10.86 8.45
N PRO A 93 12.10 10.39 8.43
CA PRO A 93 13.13 10.88 9.35
C PRO A 93 13.41 12.38 9.16
N ILE A 94 13.39 12.88 7.92
CA ILE A 94 13.61 14.31 7.62
C ILE A 94 12.50 15.17 8.23
N ASP A 95 11.23 14.79 8.01
CA ASP A 95 10.08 15.48 8.60
C ASP A 95 10.15 15.51 10.14
N ASN A 96 10.54 14.40 10.76
CA ASN A 96 10.71 14.34 12.22
C ASN A 96 11.84 15.25 12.72
N ILE A 97 12.97 15.32 12.01
CA ILE A 97 14.08 16.25 12.36
C ILE A 97 13.56 17.68 12.35
N LEU A 98 12.87 18.08 11.28
CA LEU A 98 12.34 19.44 11.15
C LEU A 98 11.29 19.77 12.22
N LYS A 99 10.40 18.83 12.55
CA LYS A 99 9.41 19.00 13.63
C LYS A 99 10.06 19.13 15.00
N LEU A 100 11.10 18.34 15.29
CA LEU A 100 11.85 18.43 16.55
C LEU A 100 12.59 19.77 16.65
N GLN A 101 13.22 20.22 15.57
CA GLN A 101 13.91 21.52 15.50
C GLN A 101 12.95 22.70 15.63
N ALA A 102 11.72 22.59 15.11
CA ALA A 102 10.67 23.58 15.26
C ALA A 102 9.96 23.56 16.64
N GLY A 103 10.28 22.59 17.51
CA GLY A 103 9.65 22.44 18.82
C GLY A 103 8.21 21.89 18.78
N GLU A 104 7.80 21.26 17.68
CA GLU A 104 6.44 20.72 17.50
C GLU A 104 6.25 19.32 18.10
N GLN A 105 7.33 18.68 18.53
CA GLN A 105 7.29 17.40 19.22
C GLN A 105 7.96 17.54 20.58
N THR A 106 7.29 17.10 21.65
CA THR A 106 7.84 17.10 23.00
C THR A 106 7.96 15.67 23.55
N PRO A 107 9.06 15.34 24.26
CA PRO A 107 10.22 16.20 24.51
C PRO A 107 11.13 16.34 23.27
N THR A 108 11.63 17.54 23.00
CA THR A 108 12.76 17.72 22.05
C THR A 108 14.05 17.52 22.82
N THR A 109 14.85 16.52 22.44
CA THR A 109 16.19 16.31 22.98
C THR A 109 17.20 16.14 21.84
N PRO A 110 18.48 16.53 22.04
CA PRO A 110 19.53 16.28 21.06
C PRO A 110 19.65 14.80 20.67
N ALA A 111 19.45 13.89 21.61
CA ALA A 111 19.47 12.45 21.37
C ALA A 111 18.37 11.98 20.41
N LEU A 112 17.18 12.58 20.46
CA LEU A 112 16.09 12.27 19.52
C LEU A 112 16.41 12.77 18.12
N ILE A 113 17.00 13.96 17.98
CA ILE A 113 17.45 14.49 16.69
C ILE A 113 18.54 13.58 16.10
N GLU A 114 19.52 13.16 16.91
CA GLU A 114 20.58 12.24 16.50
C GLU A 114 20.01 10.89 16.05
N LYS A 115 19.02 10.35 16.76
CA LYS A 115 18.30 9.13 16.37
C LYS A 115 17.65 9.27 14.99
N GLN A 116 16.98 10.40 14.72
CA GLN A 116 16.36 10.63 13.41
C GLN A 116 17.41 10.87 12.32
N GLN A 117 18.55 11.51 12.62
CA GLN A 117 19.68 11.64 11.68
C GLN A 117 20.24 10.27 11.29
N LYS A 118 20.43 9.37 12.25
CA LYS A 118 20.84 7.98 11.97
C LYS A 118 19.80 7.25 11.11
N ALA A 119 18.51 7.41 11.42
CA ALA A 119 17.43 6.83 10.61
C ALA A 119 17.40 7.40 9.18
N LYS A 120 17.64 8.71 9.01
CA LYS A 120 17.78 9.38 7.71
C LYS A 120 18.89 8.74 6.89
N LEU A 121 20.09 8.63 7.46
CA LEU A 121 21.25 8.05 6.78
C LEU A 121 21.05 6.58 6.44
N ALA A 122 20.43 5.79 7.33
CA ALA A 122 20.09 4.40 7.06
C ALA A 122 19.10 4.28 5.89
N ALA A 123 18.06 5.13 5.84
CA ALA A 123 17.09 5.15 4.75
C ALA A 123 17.74 5.54 3.41
N VAL A 124 18.65 6.53 3.42
CA VAL A 124 19.40 6.90 2.22
C VAL A 124 20.34 5.77 1.77
N SER A 125 21.04 5.11 2.68
CA SER A 125 21.90 3.96 2.32
C SER A 125 21.09 2.81 1.73
N ALA A 126 19.89 2.53 2.26
CA ALA A 126 18.99 1.55 1.70
C ALA A 126 18.49 1.94 0.30
N LEU A 127 18.29 3.23 0.03
CA LEU A 127 17.96 3.73 -1.31
C LEU A 127 19.14 3.54 -2.28
N GLU A 128 20.36 3.85 -1.85
CA GLU A 128 21.58 3.71 -2.66
C GLU A 128 21.89 2.25 -3.03
N ALA A 129 21.45 1.28 -2.23
CA ALA A 129 21.56 -0.15 -2.57
C ALA A 129 20.81 -0.52 -3.88
N PHE A 130 19.85 0.30 -4.33
CA PHE A 130 19.17 0.08 -5.61
C PHE A 130 20.02 0.46 -6.83
N LEU A 131 21.16 1.15 -6.66
CA LEU A 131 22.06 1.48 -7.78
C LEU A 131 22.59 0.23 -8.49
N SER A 132 22.89 -0.84 -7.74
CA SER A 132 23.31 -2.12 -8.33
C SER A 132 22.15 -2.91 -8.92
N ILE A 133 20.93 -2.74 -8.40
CA ILE A 133 19.73 -3.43 -8.90
C ILE A 133 19.30 -2.84 -10.24
N PHE A 134 19.46 -1.53 -10.41
CA PHE A 134 19.14 -0.80 -11.63
C PHE A 134 20.38 -0.43 -12.43
N SER A 135 21.40 -1.30 -12.45
CA SER A 135 22.68 -1.04 -13.14
C SER A 135 22.51 -0.60 -14.59
N ASP A 136 21.48 -1.12 -15.25
CA ASP A 136 21.19 -0.93 -16.67
C ASP A 136 20.13 0.16 -16.93
N ASP A 137 19.63 0.82 -15.88
CA ASP A 137 18.61 1.87 -15.97
C ASP A 137 19.19 3.20 -15.45
N GLU A 138 19.86 3.91 -16.37
CA GLU A 138 20.62 5.11 -16.05
C GLU A 138 19.74 6.26 -15.54
N GLU A 139 18.50 6.37 -16.02
CA GLU A 139 17.53 7.36 -15.52
C GLU A 139 17.20 7.12 -14.04
N ARG A 140 17.00 5.86 -13.63
CA ARG A 140 16.76 5.52 -12.22
C ARG A 140 18.00 5.75 -11.36
N LYS A 141 19.20 5.48 -11.88
CA LYS A 141 20.45 5.72 -11.14
C LYS A 141 20.64 7.19 -10.85
N GLN A 142 20.49 8.05 -11.86
CA GLN A 142 20.55 9.51 -11.68
C GLN A 142 19.48 10.00 -10.70
N LEU A 143 18.29 9.41 -10.74
CA LEU A 143 17.24 9.71 -9.76
C LEU A 143 17.66 9.32 -8.34
N ILE A 144 18.18 8.10 -8.13
CA ILE A 144 18.65 7.62 -6.82
C ILE A 144 19.73 8.55 -6.28
N GLU A 145 20.73 8.88 -7.10
CA GLU A 145 21.83 9.77 -6.72
C GLU A 145 21.33 11.16 -6.36
N SER A 146 20.44 11.74 -7.17
CA SER A 146 19.84 13.04 -6.89
C SER A 146 19.09 13.06 -5.55
N ILE A 147 18.28 12.03 -5.28
CA ILE A 147 17.55 11.92 -4.01
C ILE A 147 18.53 11.75 -2.85
N ALA A 148 19.55 10.89 -3.00
CA ALA A 148 20.51 10.59 -1.95
C ALA A 148 21.36 11.82 -1.58
N VAL A 149 21.85 12.56 -2.58
CA VAL A 149 22.61 13.81 -2.38
C VAL A 149 21.78 14.83 -1.61
N GLU A 150 20.55 15.06 -2.05
CA GLU A 150 19.69 16.06 -1.42
C GLU A 150 19.27 15.64 0.00
N ALA A 151 18.90 14.37 0.21
CA ALA A 151 18.50 13.86 1.52
C ALA A 151 19.66 13.81 2.53
N LYS A 152 20.91 13.61 2.07
CA LYS A 152 22.11 13.70 2.91
C LYS A 152 22.34 15.12 3.41
N GLY A 153 21.99 16.11 2.61
CA GLY A 153 22.04 17.53 2.97
C GLY A 153 21.15 17.91 4.16
N GLU A 154 21.23 19.20 4.52
CA GLU A 154 20.36 19.83 5.51
C GLU A 154 19.28 20.65 4.81
N PHE A 155 18.03 20.50 5.26
CA PHE A 155 16.93 21.30 4.77
C PHE A 155 16.87 22.59 5.56
N ALA A 156 17.14 23.73 4.90
CA ALA A 156 17.18 25.04 5.53
C ALA A 156 15.81 25.48 6.09
N SER A 157 14.72 25.00 5.50
CA SER A 157 13.36 25.34 5.90
C SER A 157 12.38 24.21 5.61
N ARG A 158 11.19 24.32 6.21
CA ARG A 158 10.07 23.42 5.94
C ARG A 158 9.55 23.54 4.52
N GLU A 159 9.68 24.72 3.92
CA GLU A 159 9.33 24.98 2.52
C GLU A 159 10.25 24.23 1.56
N ALA A 160 11.57 24.29 1.79
CA ALA A 160 12.55 23.51 1.00
C ALA A 160 12.27 22.00 1.09
N TYR A 161 11.90 21.50 2.27
CA TYR A 161 11.46 20.12 2.43
C TYR A 161 10.12 19.84 1.73
N GLY A 162 9.20 20.81 1.70
CA GLY A 162 7.94 20.72 0.95
C GLY A 162 8.17 20.49 -0.55
N ASP A 163 9.11 21.22 -1.15
CA ASP A 163 9.49 21.08 -2.56
C ASP A 163 10.13 19.72 -2.86
N PHE A 164 11.01 19.27 -1.97
CA PHE A 164 11.57 17.93 -2.01
C PHE A 164 10.47 16.86 -1.94
N LEU A 165 9.55 16.97 -0.98
CA LEU A 165 8.45 16.03 -0.80
C LEU A 165 7.53 15.98 -2.03
N LEU A 166 7.25 17.13 -2.65
CA LEU A 166 6.46 17.18 -3.87
C LEU A 166 7.15 16.44 -5.03
N ARG A 167 8.46 16.60 -5.19
CA ARG A 167 9.25 15.81 -6.14
C ARG A 167 9.20 14.32 -5.82
N MET A 168 9.36 13.94 -4.56
CA MET A 168 9.31 12.52 -4.14
C MET A 168 7.95 11.89 -4.49
N LYS A 169 6.83 12.61 -4.28
CA LYS A 169 5.49 12.16 -4.69
C LYS A 169 5.34 11.97 -6.20
N ARG A 170 5.95 12.84 -7.01
CA ARG A 170 5.96 12.67 -8.49
C ARG A 170 6.72 11.40 -8.87
N HIS A 171 7.89 11.17 -8.29
CA HIS A 171 8.67 9.95 -8.54
C HIS A 171 7.94 8.69 -8.09
N GLN A 172 7.32 8.70 -6.91
CA GLN A 172 6.49 7.59 -6.42
C GLN A 172 5.32 7.28 -7.39
N SER A 173 4.69 8.31 -7.96
CA SER A 173 3.61 8.14 -8.94
C SER A 173 4.14 7.52 -10.24
N ALA A 174 5.31 7.95 -10.71
CA ALA A 174 5.97 7.33 -11.86
C ALA A 174 6.31 5.86 -11.61
N GLN A 175 6.80 5.52 -10.40
CA GLN A 175 7.10 4.13 -10.04
C GLN A 175 5.84 3.27 -9.99
N PHE A 176 4.74 3.81 -9.46
CA PHE A 176 3.46 3.10 -9.46
C PHE A 176 2.95 2.81 -10.87
N ASN A 177 3.10 3.76 -11.80
CA ASN A 177 2.75 3.54 -13.21
C ASN A 177 3.65 2.49 -13.86
N ALA A 178 4.96 2.49 -13.58
CA ALA A 178 5.88 1.46 -14.04
C ALA A 178 5.48 0.06 -13.52
N GLN A 179 5.07 -0.05 -12.25
CA GLN A 179 4.56 -1.32 -11.70
C GLN A 179 3.27 -1.79 -12.38
N LYS A 180 2.39 -0.87 -12.77
CA LYS A 180 1.18 -1.20 -13.53
C LYS A 180 1.51 -1.73 -14.93
N SER A 181 2.45 -1.09 -15.63
CA SER A 181 2.93 -1.55 -16.93
C SER A 181 3.52 -2.96 -16.82
N LEU A 182 4.44 -3.18 -15.87
CA LEU A 182 5.03 -4.50 -15.65
C LEU A 182 3.98 -5.56 -15.30
N LEU A 183 2.91 -5.21 -14.59
CA LEU A 183 1.82 -6.14 -14.32
C LEU A 183 1.05 -6.53 -15.59
N GLN A 184 0.87 -5.60 -16.54
CA GLN A 184 0.28 -5.91 -17.84
C GLN A 184 1.21 -6.81 -18.65
N ASP A 185 2.51 -6.54 -18.64
CA ASP A 185 3.53 -7.36 -19.33
C ASP A 185 3.56 -8.79 -18.77
N ILE A 186 3.53 -8.94 -17.44
CA ILE A 186 3.44 -10.24 -16.77
C ILE A 186 2.20 -11.01 -17.23
N LYS A 187 1.02 -10.36 -17.27
CA LYS A 187 -0.22 -11.01 -17.72
C LYS A 187 -0.11 -11.49 -19.16
N LYS A 188 0.45 -10.66 -20.04
CA LYS A 188 0.68 -11.01 -21.44
C LYS A 188 1.63 -12.19 -21.58
N ALA A 189 2.78 -12.15 -20.90
CA ALA A 189 3.76 -13.24 -20.92
C ALA A 189 3.17 -14.55 -20.39
N LYS A 190 2.34 -14.51 -19.33
CA LYS A 190 1.62 -15.70 -18.83
C LYS A 190 0.65 -16.26 -19.88
N GLN A 191 -0.06 -15.40 -20.61
CA GLN A 191 -0.98 -15.82 -21.66
C GLN A 191 -0.23 -16.47 -22.84
N GLU A 192 0.88 -15.86 -23.26
CA GLU A 192 1.75 -16.40 -24.32
C GLU A 192 2.35 -17.75 -23.92
N TYR A 193 2.80 -17.89 -22.67
CA TYR A 193 3.29 -19.17 -22.13
C TYR A 193 2.21 -20.27 -22.18
N LYS A 194 0.99 -19.97 -21.71
CA LYS A 194 -0.13 -20.94 -21.76
C LYS A 194 -0.49 -21.32 -23.19
N ALA A 195 -0.48 -20.36 -24.13
CA ALA A 195 -0.75 -20.63 -25.55
C ALA A 195 0.33 -21.51 -26.18
N ALA A 196 1.62 -21.25 -25.89
CA ALA A 196 2.72 -22.07 -26.37
C ALA A 196 2.65 -23.51 -25.81
N LYS A 197 2.36 -23.66 -24.51
CA LYS A 197 2.19 -24.99 -23.89
C LYS A 197 1.02 -25.78 -24.46
N ALA A 198 -0.09 -25.11 -24.78
CA ALA A 198 -1.23 -25.77 -25.41
C ALA A 198 -0.94 -26.21 -26.86
N ALA A 199 -0.05 -25.52 -27.58
CA ALA A 199 0.36 -25.90 -28.93
C ALA A 199 1.39 -27.05 -28.96
N GLU A 200 2.12 -27.29 -27.86
CA GLU A 200 3.10 -28.39 -27.72
C GLU A 200 2.45 -29.74 -27.39
N GLN A 201 1.21 -29.77 -26.88
CA GLN A 201 0.48 -31.02 -26.62
C GLN A 201 -0.20 -31.50 -27.92
N PRO A 202 0.21 -32.63 -28.53
CA PRO A 202 -0.48 -33.18 -29.70
C PRO A 202 -1.92 -33.56 -29.32
N PRO A 203 -2.89 -33.49 -30.26
CA PRO A 203 -4.26 -33.87 -29.97
C PRO A 203 -4.26 -35.33 -29.50
N GLU A 204 -4.74 -35.59 -28.28
CA GLU A 204 -5.05 -36.94 -27.82
C GLU A 204 -5.96 -37.58 -28.87
N GLU A 205 -5.47 -38.62 -29.53
CA GLU A 205 -6.27 -39.52 -30.35
C GLU A 205 -7.38 -40.06 -29.45
N LYS A 206 -8.59 -39.54 -29.65
CA LYS A 206 -9.81 -40.12 -29.09
C LYS A 206 -9.99 -41.49 -29.73
N ASN A 207 -9.56 -42.54 -29.03
CA ASN A 207 -9.95 -43.92 -29.29
C ASN A 207 -11.45 -44.14 -28.99
#